data_AF-A0A422ND38-F1
#
_entry.id   AF-A0A422ND38-F1
#
_cell.length_a   1.000
_cell.length_b   1.000
_cell.length_c   1.000
_cell.angle_alpha   90.00
_cell.angle_beta   90.00
_cell.angle_gamma   90.00
#
_symmetry.space_group_name_H-M   'P 1'
#
loop_
_entity.id
_entity.type
_entity.pdbx_description
1 polymer ?
#
loop_
_entity_poly.entity_id
_entity_poly.type
_entity_poly.pdbx_seq_one_letter_code
_entity_poly.pdbx_strand_id
1 'polypeptide(L)'
;MVARVCQVMPASHPNVVLRFFFLFYTQWLSRHDRISPVYITASLQARGRIPGLPDSWSPQREACREDLLPVINPAYPYVNDARNVGRCGLEVFYTELTYAYRLLSNLETPLEKIWAPYRIWEDYSTFLVVHVSCEEETDKKVEVALAAWSAYVMSKIRILIYAVERLVDARPYPLKLNDGSLRGGAQSNRCLKGSCFLIGVKDRSGRRLLQKNMFSEAFDELRYAVLEGCTTKNGGRGFERDERTMHEPRFTLVAAADLPPILGE
;
A
#
# COMPACT_ATOMS: atom_id res chain seq x y z
N MET A 1 4.73 -17.17 -2.79
CA MET A 1 4.16 -17.77 -1.56
C MET A 1 3.37 -19.05 -1.82
N VAL A 2 2.34 -19.06 -2.68
CA VAL A 2 1.56 -20.28 -3.00
C VAL A 2 2.44 -21.42 -3.54
N ALA A 3 3.35 -21.13 -4.47
CA ALA A 3 4.29 -22.13 -4.99
C ALA A 3 5.13 -22.81 -3.88
N ARG A 4 5.52 -22.07 -2.84
CA ARG A 4 6.23 -22.63 -1.69
C ARG A 4 5.33 -23.59 -0.89
N VAL A 5 4.05 -23.27 -0.75
CA VAL A 5 3.07 -24.15 -0.10
C VAL A 5 2.91 -25.45 -0.90
N CYS A 6 2.82 -25.37 -2.22
CA CYS A 6 2.76 -26.57 -3.08
C CYS A 6 4.01 -27.44 -3.00
N GLN A 7 5.20 -26.86 -2.77
CA GLN A 7 6.44 -27.63 -2.54
C GLN A 7 6.44 -28.37 -1.20
N VAL A 8 5.84 -27.77 -0.16
CA VAL A 8 5.76 -28.36 1.18
C VAL A 8 4.64 -29.39 1.27
N MET A 9 3.50 -29.12 0.65
CA MET A 9 2.35 -30.01 0.57
C MET A 9 1.94 -30.20 -0.90
N PRO A 10 2.50 -31.21 -1.58
CA PRO A 10 2.10 -31.56 -2.95
C PRO A 10 0.73 -32.27 -2.92
N ALA A 11 -0.34 -31.49 -2.76
CA ALA A 11 -1.71 -31.96 -2.84
C ALA A 11 -2.30 -31.68 -4.24
N SER A 12 -3.06 -32.64 -4.78
CA SER A 12 -3.73 -32.48 -6.08
C SER A 12 -5.01 -31.64 -5.99
N HIS A 13 -5.61 -31.54 -4.80
CA HIS A 13 -6.88 -30.84 -4.62
C HIS A 13 -6.67 -29.38 -4.16
N PRO A 14 -7.15 -28.37 -4.91
CA PRO A 14 -6.92 -26.96 -4.59
C PRO A 14 -7.41 -26.53 -3.21
N ASN A 15 -8.51 -27.11 -2.72
CA ASN A 15 -9.05 -26.79 -1.39
C ASN A 15 -8.11 -27.17 -0.26
N VAL A 16 -7.38 -28.28 -0.40
CA VAL A 16 -6.40 -28.73 0.59
C VAL A 16 -5.21 -27.75 0.61
N VAL A 17 -4.72 -27.37 -0.57
CA VAL A 17 -3.62 -26.39 -0.71
C VAL A 17 -4.03 -25.04 -0.12
N LEU A 18 -5.25 -24.58 -0.36
CA LEU A 18 -5.76 -23.30 0.15
C LEU A 18 -5.89 -23.28 1.67
N ARG A 19 -6.50 -24.31 2.28
CA ARG A 19 -6.57 -24.42 3.75
C ARG A 19 -5.18 -24.51 4.36
N PHE A 20 -4.29 -25.28 3.74
CA PHE A 20 -2.92 -25.40 4.18
C PHE A 20 -2.12 -24.10 4.02
N PHE A 21 -2.38 -23.29 2.99
CA PHE A 21 -1.74 -21.99 2.81
C PHE A 21 -1.96 -21.09 4.03
N PHE A 22 -3.20 -20.96 4.49
CA PHE A 22 -3.54 -20.12 5.64
C PHE A 22 -2.95 -20.68 6.94
N LEU A 23 -3.04 -22.00 7.15
CA LEU A 23 -2.40 -22.66 8.30
C LEU A 23 -0.88 -22.42 8.31
N PHE A 24 -0.22 -22.71 7.19
CA PHE A 24 1.23 -22.63 7.04
C PHE A 24 1.74 -21.22 7.32
N TYR A 25 1.17 -20.19 6.67
CA TYR A 25 1.66 -18.83 6.84
C TYR A 25 1.23 -18.19 8.16
N THR A 26 0.09 -18.58 8.74
CA THR A 26 -0.26 -18.17 10.12
C THR A 26 0.77 -18.70 11.11
N GLN A 27 1.09 -20.00 11.05
CA GLN A 27 2.09 -20.58 11.94
C GLN A 27 3.50 -20.02 11.68
N TRP A 28 3.88 -19.84 10.42
CA TRP A 28 5.19 -19.34 10.04
C TRP A 28 5.43 -17.89 10.47
N LEU A 29 4.41 -17.02 10.33
CA LEU A 29 4.49 -15.63 10.81
C LEU A 29 4.41 -15.53 12.34
N SER A 30 3.70 -16.44 13.01
CA SER A 30 3.51 -16.40 14.47
C SER A 30 4.80 -16.61 15.28
N ARG A 31 5.87 -17.11 14.67
CA ARG A 31 6.95 -17.78 15.41
C ARG A 31 8.22 -16.98 15.66
N HIS A 32 8.36 -15.72 15.24
CA HIS A 32 9.69 -15.11 15.24
C HIS A 32 9.71 -13.58 15.41
N ASP A 33 10.74 -13.10 16.14
CA ASP A 33 11.20 -11.71 16.08
C ASP A 33 11.72 -11.32 14.68
N ARG A 34 12.09 -12.33 13.86
CA ARG A 34 12.56 -12.17 12.48
C ARG A 34 12.00 -13.25 11.55
N ILE A 35 11.34 -12.82 10.48
CA ILE A 35 10.72 -13.70 9.49
C ILE A 35 11.77 -14.32 8.56
N SER A 36 11.74 -15.65 8.41
CA SER A 36 12.60 -16.36 7.45
C SER A 36 12.24 -15.98 6.00
N PRO A 37 13.12 -16.09 5.00
CA PRO A 37 12.74 -15.83 3.61
C PRO A 37 11.83 -16.91 3.04
N VAL A 38 10.83 -16.50 2.26
CA VAL A 38 10.08 -17.39 1.38
C VAL A 38 10.80 -17.45 0.04
N TYR A 39 11.28 -18.63 -0.34
CA TYR A 39 11.92 -18.88 -1.64
C TYR A 39 11.53 -20.27 -2.15
N ILE A 40 11.62 -20.46 -3.46
CA ILE A 40 11.20 -21.70 -4.14
C ILE A 40 12.35 -22.40 -4.89
N THR A 41 13.55 -21.85 -4.84
CA THR A 41 14.76 -22.46 -5.40
C THR A 41 15.37 -23.46 -4.41
N ALA A 42 16.26 -24.34 -4.89
CA ALA A 42 16.97 -25.29 -4.03
C ALA A 42 17.81 -24.59 -2.94
N SER A 43 18.37 -23.42 -3.24
CA SER A 43 19.06 -22.57 -2.26
C SER A 43 19.09 -21.11 -2.70
N LEU A 44 19.32 -20.22 -1.73
CA LEU A 44 19.58 -18.80 -1.95
C LEU A 44 21.08 -18.47 -2.01
N GLN A 45 21.92 -19.43 -2.44
CA GLN A 45 23.37 -19.23 -2.51
C GLN A 45 23.71 -18.11 -3.49
N ALA A 46 24.53 -17.17 -3.03
CA ALA A 46 25.06 -16.13 -3.88
C ALA A 46 25.99 -16.78 -4.92
N ARG A 47 25.79 -16.41 -6.20
CA ARG A 47 26.80 -16.67 -7.23
C ARG A 47 27.89 -15.61 -7.12
N GLY A 48 29.05 -15.89 -7.71
CA GLY A 48 30.13 -14.89 -7.81
C GLY A 48 29.60 -13.59 -8.41
N ARG A 49 30.16 -12.44 -7.96
CA ARG A 49 29.75 -11.12 -8.44
C ARG A 49 29.92 -11.06 -9.95
N ILE A 50 28.82 -10.78 -10.66
CA ILE A 50 28.83 -10.53 -12.10
C ILE A 50 28.90 -9.01 -12.29
N PRO A 51 29.97 -8.47 -12.88
CA PRO A 51 30.07 -7.03 -13.13
C PRO A 51 28.84 -6.51 -13.90
N GLY A 52 28.26 -5.40 -13.42
CA GLY A 52 27.08 -4.79 -14.03
C GLY A 52 25.73 -5.32 -13.53
N LEU A 53 25.68 -6.43 -12.79
CA LEU A 53 24.46 -6.89 -12.13
C LEU A 53 24.30 -6.25 -10.74
N PRO A 54 23.06 -5.96 -10.31
CA PRO A 54 22.82 -5.54 -8.93
C PRO A 54 23.13 -6.69 -7.97
N ASP A 55 23.48 -6.32 -6.74
CA ASP A 55 23.79 -7.29 -5.70
C ASP A 55 22.54 -8.15 -5.37
N SER A 56 22.73 -9.46 -5.37
CA SER A 56 21.69 -10.42 -4.99
C SER A 56 21.29 -10.26 -3.52
N TRP A 57 20.00 -10.44 -3.24
CA TRP A 57 19.47 -10.52 -1.88
C TRP A 57 20.17 -11.64 -1.10
N SER A 58 20.53 -11.36 0.14
CA SER A 58 21.18 -12.33 1.04
C SER A 58 20.89 -11.93 2.49
N PRO A 59 20.54 -12.89 3.38
CA PRO A 59 20.20 -12.58 4.77
C PRO A 59 21.38 -12.04 5.59
N GLN A 60 22.61 -12.17 5.08
CA GLN A 60 23.83 -11.65 5.68
C GLN A 60 24.04 -10.15 5.40
N ARG A 61 23.48 -9.62 4.30
CA ARG A 61 23.62 -8.22 3.92
C ARG A 61 22.79 -7.32 4.83
N GLU A 62 23.40 -6.23 5.30
CA GLU A 62 22.76 -5.31 6.24
C GLU A 62 21.45 -4.73 5.69
N ALA A 63 21.44 -4.27 4.44
CA ALA A 63 20.24 -3.74 3.79
C ALA A 63 19.07 -4.75 3.71
N CYS A 64 19.36 -6.05 3.67
CA CYS A 64 18.35 -7.11 3.64
C CYS A 64 17.88 -7.53 5.03
N ARG A 65 18.53 -7.08 6.11
CA ARG A 65 18.12 -7.38 7.49
C ARG A 65 16.90 -6.55 7.92
N GLU A 66 16.73 -5.39 7.30
CA GLU A 66 15.58 -4.49 7.51
C GLU A 66 14.31 -4.95 6.78
N ASP A 67 14.38 -6.01 5.96
CA ASP A 67 13.22 -6.57 5.27
C ASP A 67 12.25 -7.22 6.27
N LEU A 68 11.06 -6.66 6.41
CA LEU A 68 10.01 -7.17 7.30
C LEU A 68 9.35 -8.45 6.77
N LEU A 69 9.18 -8.57 5.45
CA LEU A 69 8.60 -9.75 4.81
C LEU A 69 9.44 -10.14 3.59
N PRO A 70 10.46 -11.00 3.75
CA PRO A 70 11.28 -11.45 2.63
C PRO A 70 10.56 -12.52 1.78
N VAL A 71 10.05 -12.11 0.61
CA VAL A 71 9.52 -13.02 -0.44
C VAL A 71 10.43 -12.90 -1.66
N ILE A 72 11.23 -13.93 -1.89
CA ILE A 72 12.39 -13.84 -2.79
C ILE A 72 12.02 -14.31 -4.20
N ASN A 73 12.25 -13.44 -5.17
CA ASN A 73 12.15 -13.73 -6.59
C ASN A 73 13.13 -14.87 -6.95
N PRO A 74 12.68 -15.94 -7.64
CA PRO A 74 13.53 -17.08 -7.98
C PRO A 74 14.57 -16.80 -9.07
N ALA A 75 14.45 -15.73 -9.85
CA ALA A 75 15.41 -15.38 -10.89
C ALA A 75 16.66 -14.71 -10.29
N TYR A 76 17.85 -15.06 -10.79
CA TYR A 76 19.09 -14.40 -10.39
C TYR A 76 19.27 -13.07 -11.14
N PRO A 77 19.72 -11.98 -10.48
CA PRO A 77 20.02 -11.87 -9.05
C PRO A 77 18.74 -11.88 -8.21
N TYR A 78 18.79 -12.54 -7.04
CA TYR A 78 17.62 -12.67 -6.18
C TYR A 78 17.23 -11.30 -5.62
N VAL A 79 15.93 -11.01 -5.54
CA VAL A 79 15.39 -9.74 -5.04
C VAL A 79 14.20 -10.03 -4.13
N ASN A 80 13.99 -9.22 -3.09
CA ASN A 80 12.78 -9.27 -2.29
C ASN A 80 11.64 -8.53 -3.03
N ASP A 81 10.64 -9.27 -3.50
CA ASP A 81 9.45 -8.70 -4.16
C ASP A 81 8.52 -7.98 -3.16
N ALA A 82 8.62 -8.32 -1.87
CA ALA A 82 7.86 -7.73 -0.77
C ALA A 82 8.64 -6.65 0.00
N ARG A 83 9.70 -6.07 -0.60
CA ARG A 83 10.51 -4.97 -0.03
C ARG A 83 9.73 -3.70 0.36
N ASN A 84 8.49 -3.58 -0.09
CA ASN A 84 7.64 -2.43 0.18
C ASN A 84 6.69 -2.65 1.36
N VAL A 85 6.71 -3.82 2.00
CA VAL A 85 5.86 -4.12 3.16
C VAL A 85 6.38 -3.38 4.39
N GLY A 86 5.53 -2.51 4.96
CA GLY A 86 5.77 -1.81 6.24
C GLY A 86 5.29 -2.62 7.45
N ARG A 87 5.41 -2.03 8.64
CA ARG A 87 5.01 -2.67 9.91
C ARG A 87 3.51 -2.96 9.92
N CYS A 88 2.70 -1.94 9.63
CA CYS A 88 1.25 -2.11 9.66
C CYS A 88 0.77 -2.99 8.51
N GLY A 89 1.42 -2.89 7.34
CA GLY A 89 1.16 -3.80 6.22
C GLY A 89 1.38 -5.27 6.58
N LEU A 90 2.47 -5.60 7.27
CA LEU A 90 2.76 -6.96 7.74
C LEU A 90 1.74 -7.42 8.80
N GLU A 91 1.39 -6.54 9.75
CA GLU A 91 0.42 -6.83 10.80
C GLU A 91 -0.98 -7.11 10.25
N VAL A 92 -1.43 -6.29 9.29
CA VAL A 92 -2.69 -6.52 8.57
C VAL A 92 -2.62 -7.84 7.80
N PHE A 93 -1.53 -8.09 7.08
CA PHE A 93 -1.36 -9.34 6.34
C PHE A 93 -1.45 -10.58 7.24
N TYR A 94 -0.81 -10.54 8.41
CA TYR A 94 -0.90 -11.60 9.41
C TYR A 94 -2.32 -11.76 9.99
N THR A 95 -3.00 -10.65 10.25
CA THR A 95 -4.37 -10.64 10.78
C THR A 95 -5.35 -11.28 9.78
N GLU A 96 -5.25 -10.93 8.49
CA GLU A 96 -6.08 -11.49 7.43
C GLU A 96 -5.81 -13.00 7.23
N LEU A 97 -4.54 -13.43 7.26
CA LEU A 97 -4.18 -14.85 7.21
C LEU A 97 -4.76 -15.63 8.39
N THR A 98 -4.68 -15.06 9.59
CA THR A 98 -5.21 -15.67 10.82
C THR A 98 -6.73 -15.75 10.80
N TYR A 99 -7.41 -14.70 10.33
CA TYR A 99 -8.85 -14.68 10.15
C TYR A 99 -9.31 -15.78 9.19
N ALA A 100 -8.71 -15.85 8.00
CA ALA A 100 -9.02 -16.87 7.02
C ALA A 100 -8.72 -18.29 7.53
N TYR A 101 -7.60 -18.48 8.25
CA TYR A 101 -7.28 -19.75 8.90
C TYR A 101 -8.37 -20.18 9.90
N ARG A 102 -8.80 -19.26 10.78
CA ARG A 102 -9.87 -19.54 11.76
C ARG A 102 -11.20 -19.87 11.08
N LEU A 103 -11.58 -19.08 10.07
CA LEU A 103 -12.80 -19.27 9.30
C LEU A 103 -12.83 -20.64 8.61
N LEU A 104 -11.69 -21.06 8.03
CA LEU A 104 -11.48 -22.34 7.38
C LEU A 104 -11.04 -23.47 8.33
N SER A 105 -10.97 -23.25 9.64
CA SER A 105 -10.71 -24.35 10.58
C SER A 105 -11.96 -25.22 10.77
N ASN A 106 -13.14 -24.64 10.58
CA ASN A 106 -14.37 -25.42 10.44
C ASN A 106 -14.49 -25.94 9.00
N LEU A 107 -14.60 -27.27 8.85
CA LEU A 107 -14.73 -27.94 7.56
C LEU A 107 -16.09 -27.67 6.88
N GLU A 108 -17.13 -27.38 7.67
CA GLU A 108 -18.48 -27.08 7.20
C GLU A 108 -18.63 -25.66 6.64
N THR A 109 -17.68 -24.77 6.94
CA THR A 109 -17.69 -23.39 6.41
C THR A 109 -17.58 -23.43 4.88
N PRO A 110 -18.55 -22.85 4.14
CA PRO A 110 -18.43 -22.68 2.70
C PRO A 110 -17.21 -21.82 2.36
N LEU A 111 -16.46 -22.23 1.33
CA LEU A 111 -15.21 -21.55 0.97
C LEU A 111 -15.45 -20.09 0.60
N GLU A 112 -16.61 -19.79 0.02
CA GLU A 112 -17.02 -18.49 -0.49
C GLU A 112 -16.98 -17.40 0.59
N LYS A 113 -17.12 -17.79 1.87
CA LYS A 113 -17.08 -16.85 2.99
C LYS A 113 -15.73 -16.13 3.13
N ILE A 114 -14.63 -16.70 2.63
CA ILE A 114 -13.31 -16.02 2.67
C ILE A 114 -13.22 -14.87 1.67
N TRP A 115 -14.10 -14.84 0.66
CA TRP A 115 -14.13 -13.81 -0.38
C TRP A 115 -15.04 -12.64 -0.05
N ALA A 116 -15.61 -12.62 1.17
CA ALA A 116 -16.41 -11.49 1.63
C ALA A 116 -15.59 -10.18 1.51
N PRO A 117 -16.11 -9.14 0.84
CA PRO A 117 -15.39 -7.88 0.70
C PRO A 117 -15.04 -7.29 2.07
N TYR A 118 -13.77 -6.91 2.24
CA TYR A 118 -13.32 -6.24 3.45
C TYR A 118 -13.80 -4.78 3.47
N ARG A 119 -14.41 -4.37 4.58
CA ARG A 119 -14.96 -3.02 4.79
C ARG A 119 -14.10 -2.24 5.77
N ILE A 120 -13.18 -1.44 5.25
CA ILE A 120 -12.20 -0.72 6.09
C ILE A 120 -12.85 0.22 7.13
N TRP A 121 -14.05 0.74 6.84
CA TRP A 121 -14.83 1.62 7.74
C TRP A 121 -15.37 0.90 8.97
N GLU A 122 -15.44 -0.43 8.97
CA GLU A 122 -15.84 -1.20 10.16
C GLU A 122 -14.70 -1.23 11.19
N ASP A 123 -13.44 -1.24 10.74
CA ASP A 123 -12.24 -1.32 11.58
C ASP A 123 -11.61 0.05 11.90
N TYR A 124 -11.94 1.08 11.12
CA TYR A 124 -11.35 2.42 11.25
C TYR A 124 -12.43 3.49 11.27
N SER A 125 -12.48 4.26 12.36
CA SER A 125 -13.41 5.39 12.51
C SER A 125 -12.84 6.72 11.99
N THR A 126 -11.53 6.79 11.75
CA THR A 126 -10.82 8.00 11.32
C THR A 126 -9.97 7.70 10.09
N PHE A 127 -10.02 8.60 9.12
CA PHE A 127 -9.29 8.46 7.85
C PHE A 127 -8.44 9.70 7.59
N LEU A 128 -7.17 9.45 7.27
CA LEU A 128 -6.29 10.42 6.66
C LEU A 128 -6.53 10.39 5.14
N VAL A 129 -6.95 11.52 4.57
CA VAL A 129 -7.30 11.63 3.16
C VAL A 129 -6.28 12.51 2.47
N VAL A 130 -5.57 11.96 1.49
CA VAL A 130 -4.68 12.72 0.61
C VAL A 130 -5.47 13.12 -0.63
N HIS A 131 -5.60 14.43 -0.86
CA HIS A 131 -6.27 14.98 -2.03
C HIS A 131 -5.24 15.43 -3.06
N VAL A 132 -5.51 15.08 -4.31
CA VAL A 132 -4.74 15.48 -5.50
C VAL A 132 -5.71 16.13 -6.47
N SER A 133 -5.37 17.31 -6.97
CA SER A 133 -6.29 18.08 -7.83
C SER A 133 -5.58 18.74 -8.99
N CYS A 134 -6.30 18.87 -10.10
CA CYS A 134 -5.87 19.55 -11.30
C CYS A 134 -6.94 20.50 -11.82
N GLU A 135 -6.52 21.60 -12.45
CA GLU A 135 -7.40 22.55 -13.14
C GLU A 135 -6.93 22.78 -14.59
N GLU A 136 -7.82 22.53 -15.56
CA GLU A 136 -7.56 22.73 -16.99
C GLU A 136 -8.73 23.40 -17.70
N GLU A 137 -8.54 23.86 -18.94
CA GLU A 137 -9.58 24.54 -19.72
C GLU A 137 -10.77 23.64 -20.10
N THR A 138 -10.53 22.34 -20.25
CA THR A 138 -11.55 21.40 -20.74
C THR A 138 -11.58 20.14 -19.90
N ASP A 139 -12.76 19.51 -19.84
CA ASP A 139 -12.98 18.28 -19.08
C ASP A 139 -12.02 17.16 -19.46
N LYS A 140 -11.73 17.03 -20.76
CA LYS A 140 -10.80 16.02 -21.29
C LYS A 140 -9.35 16.30 -20.88
N LYS A 141 -8.92 17.57 -20.92
CA LYS A 141 -7.55 17.95 -20.51
C LYS A 141 -7.35 17.69 -19.01
N VAL A 142 -8.31 18.08 -18.16
CA VAL A 142 -8.19 17.87 -16.71
C VAL A 142 -8.14 16.39 -16.36
N GLU A 143 -8.92 15.53 -17.03
CA GLU A 143 -8.88 14.07 -16.78
C GLU A 143 -7.51 13.47 -17.10
N VAL A 144 -6.92 13.84 -18.23
CA VAL A 144 -5.59 13.36 -18.62
C VAL A 144 -4.52 13.86 -17.65
N ALA A 145 -4.55 15.15 -17.31
CA ALA A 145 -3.61 15.76 -16.37
C ALA A 145 -3.75 15.15 -14.97
N LEU A 146 -4.97 14.99 -14.47
CA LEU A 146 -5.26 14.39 -13.16
C LEU A 146 -4.86 12.91 -13.12
N ALA A 147 -5.08 12.14 -14.18
CA ALA A 147 -4.65 10.75 -14.25
C ALA A 147 -3.13 10.63 -14.09
N ALA A 148 -2.36 11.43 -14.85
CA ALA A 148 -0.91 11.47 -14.74
C ALA A 148 -0.44 11.96 -13.35
N TRP A 149 -1.01 13.06 -12.87
CA TRP A 149 -0.63 13.68 -11.60
C TRP A 149 -0.94 12.78 -10.40
N SER A 150 -2.17 12.24 -10.33
CA SER A 150 -2.56 11.32 -9.27
C SER A 150 -1.74 10.03 -9.28
N ALA A 151 -1.40 9.47 -10.45
CA ALA A 151 -0.54 8.31 -10.54
C ALA A 151 0.88 8.60 -10.03
N TYR A 152 1.42 9.78 -10.36
CA TYR A 152 2.72 10.20 -9.87
C TYR A 152 2.74 10.36 -8.34
N VAL A 153 1.75 11.06 -7.76
CA VAL A 153 1.61 11.19 -6.29
C VAL A 153 1.44 9.81 -5.64
N MET A 154 0.63 8.92 -6.24
CA MET A 154 0.43 7.55 -5.76
C MET A 154 1.74 6.76 -5.68
N SER A 155 2.68 6.98 -6.61
CA SER A 155 4.01 6.34 -6.58
C SER A 155 4.84 6.72 -5.34
N LYS A 156 4.51 7.83 -4.68
CA LYS A 156 5.20 8.38 -3.50
C LYS A 156 4.43 8.17 -2.19
N ILE A 157 3.13 7.83 -2.24
CA ILE A 157 2.26 7.65 -1.06
C ILE A 157 2.85 6.74 0.01
N ARG A 158 3.65 5.75 -0.40
CA ARG A 158 4.33 4.85 0.54
C ARG A 158 5.20 5.57 1.57
N ILE A 159 5.78 6.72 1.22
CA ILE A 159 6.57 7.55 2.14
C ILE A 159 5.68 8.06 3.28
N LEU A 160 4.48 8.56 2.94
CA LEU A 160 3.48 8.96 3.93
C LEU A 160 3.07 7.76 4.79
N ILE A 161 2.80 6.60 4.18
CA ILE A 161 2.39 5.41 4.92
C ILE A 161 3.46 5.07 5.96
N TYR A 162 4.72 4.94 5.58
CA TYR A 162 5.80 4.64 6.54
C TYR A 162 5.96 5.71 7.63
N ALA A 163 5.81 6.99 7.30
CA ALA A 163 5.87 8.06 8.29
C ALA A 163 4.69 8.00 9.27
N VAL A 164 3.48 7.73 8.79
CA VAL A 164 2.27 7.57 9.62
C VAL A 164 2.34 6.31 10.49
N GLU A 165 2.86 5.20 9.96
CA GLU A 165 3.01 3.94 10.69
C GLU A 165 3.89 4.07 11.95
N ARG A 166 4.78 5.07 12.00
CA ARG A 166 5.58 5.42 13.20
C ARG A 166 4.74 6.02 14.32
N LEU A 167 3.65 6.69 13.98
CA LEU A 167 2.78 7.41 14.91
C LEU A 167 1.59 6.57 15.38
N VAL A 168 0.94 5.87 14.46
CA VAL A 168 -0.33 5.17 14.64
C VAL A 168 -0.35 3.87 13.85
N ASP A 169 -1.40 3.07 14.00
CA ASP A 169 -1.64 1.99 13.04
C ASP A 169 -2.37 2.55 11.82
N ALA A 170 -1.89 2.16 10.64
CA ALA A 170 -2.36 2.68 9.36
C ALA A 170 -2.70 1.54 8.40
N ARG A 171 -3.83 1.66 7.69
CA ARG A 171 -4.21 0.75 6.62
C ARG A 171 -4.58 1.57 5.37
N PRO A 172 -3.75 1.56 4.31
CA PRO A 172 -4.12 2.23 3.07
C PRO A 172 -5.32 1.51 2.42
N TYR A 173 -6.28 2.28 1.93
CA TYR A 173 -7.33 1.77 1.07
C TYR A 173 -6.75 1.57 -0.34
N PRO A 174 -6.97 0.40 -0.97
CA PRO A 174 -6.25 0.05 -2.20
C PRO A 174 -6.68 0.84 -3.44
N LEU A 175 -7.88 1.44 -3.42
CA LEU A 175 -8.44 2.12 -4.57
C LEU A 175 -8.25 3.64 -4.47
N LYS A 176 -7.91 4.24 -5.61
CA LYS A 176 -8.01 5.68 -5.82
C LYS A 176 -9.49 6.05 -6.00
N LEU A 177 -9.93 7.09 -5.31
CA LEU A 177 -11.29 7.60 -5.41
C LEU A 177 -11.31 8.94 -6.15
N ASN A 178 -12.45 9.27 -6.74
CA ASN A 178 -12.68 10.60 -7.29
C ASN A 178 -13.08 11.56 -6.18
N ASP A 179 -12.46 12.73 -6.12
CA ASP A 179 -12.78 13.74 -5.12
C ASP A 179 -14.01 14.53 -5.57
N GLY A 180 -15.20 14.00 -5.25
CA GLY A 180 -16.48 14.62 -5.58
C GLY A 180 -16.74 15.95 -4.87
N SER A 181 -15.93 16.34 -3.88
CA SER A 181 -16.02 17.63 -3.19
C SER A 181 -15.52 18.80 -4.06
N LEU A 182 -14.69 18.49 -5.06
CA LEU A 182 -14.14 19.46 -6.00
C LEU A 182 -15.04 19.51 -7.24
N ARG A 183 -16.08 20.34 -7.20
CA ARG A 183 -16.80 20.78 -8.39
C ARG A 183 -16.43 22.23 -8.66
N GLY A 184 -15.91 22.50 -9.86
CA GLY A 184 -15.64 23.87 -10.30
C GLY A 184 -16.90 24.73 -10.08
N GLY A 185 -16.73 25.89 -9.44
CA GLY A 185 -17.84 26.83 -9.27
C GLY A 185 -18.40 27.19 -10.65
N ALA A 186 -19.72 27.38 -10.75
CA ALA A 186 -20.44 27.67 -12.00
C ALA A 186 -19.97 28.94 -12.76
N GLN A 187 -18.93 29.63 -12.28
CA GLN A 187 -18.35 30.84 -12.83
C GLN A 187 -16.87 30.70 -13.23
N SER A 188 -16.23 29.54 -13.06
CA SER A 188 -14.86 29.32 -13.58
C SER A 188 -14.91 28.81 -15.02
N ASN A 189 -14.21 29.48 -15.94
CA ASN A 189 -13.99 29.00 -17.31
C ASN A 189 -13.05 27.77 -17.37
N ARG A 190 -12.66 27.22 -16.22
CA ARG A 190 -11.76 26.07 -16.11
C ARG A 190 -12.42 24.94 -15.33
N CYS A 191 -12.11 23.71 -15.73
CA CYS A 191 -12.55 22.47 -15.11
C CYS A 191 -11.57 22.06 -14.01
N LEU A 192 -12.04 22.09 -12.76
CA LEU A 192 -11.33 21.58 -11.59
C LEU A 192 -11.83 20.17 -11.27
N LYS A 193 -10.91 19.21 -11.18
CA LYS A 193 -11.19 17.84 -10.72
C LYS A 193 -10.13 17.38 -9.72
N GLY A 194 -10.48 16.41 -8.91
CA GLY A 194 -9.52 15.77 -8.01
C GLY A 194 -9.74 14.28 -7.82
N SER A 195 -8.73 13.65 -7.25
CA SER A 195 -8.74 12.28 -6.76
C SER A 195 -8.28 12.28 -5.32
N CYS A 196 -8.70 11.28 -4.55
CA CYS A 196 -8.24 11.10 -3.19
C CYS A 196 -7.78 9.67 -2.90
N PHE A 197 -6.87 9.57 -1.94
CA PHE A 197 -6.34 8.33 -1.39
C PHE A 197 -6.64 8.27 0.10
N LEU A 198 -7.23 7.17 0.54
CA LEU A 198 -7.65 6.99 1.93
C LEU A 198 -6.65 6.13 2.68
N ILE A 199 -6.34 6.51 3.91
CA ILE A 199 -5.58 5.70 4.86
C ILE A 199 -6.39 5.67 6.16
N GLY A 200 -6.91 4.50 6.54
CA GLY A 200 -7.52 4.30 7.84
C GLY A 200 -6.46 4.41 8.92
N VAL A 201 -6.69 5.24 9.93
CA VAL A 201 -5.75 5.48 11.04
C VAL A 201 -6.40 5.23 12.38
N LYS A 202 -5.68 4.56 13.29
CA LYS A 202 -6.14 4.30 14.66
C LYS A 202 -4.98 4.43 15.66
N ASP A 203 -5.25 5.03 16.82
CA ASP A 203 -4.27 5.06 17.91
C ASP A 203 -4.00 3.64 18.41
N ARG A 204 -2.72 3.30 18.63
CA ARG A 204 -2.32 1.94 19.03
C ARG A 204 -2.87 1.53 20.38
N SER A 205 -3.06 2.50 21.28
CA SER A 205 -3.60 2.25 22.63
C SER A 205 -5.13 2.38 22.67
N GLY A 206 -5.74 2.96 21.64
CA GLY A 206 -7.15 3.31 21.59
C GLY A 206 -7.56 4.46 22.53
N ARG A 207 -6.60 5.13 23.19
CA ARG A 207 -6.88 6.14 24.23
C ARG A 207 -6.73 7.57 23.76
N ARG A 208 -6.00 7.80 22.66
CA ARG A 208 -5.71 9.13 22.15
C ARG A 208 -6.60 9.48 20.96
N LEU A 209 -7.24 10.64 21.03
CA LEU A 209 -7.91 11.25 19.88
C LEU A 209 -6.87 11.71 18.87
N LEU A 210 -7.05 11.29 17.61
CA LEU A 210 -6.16 11.67 16.52
C LEU A 210 -6.50 13.08 16.05
N GLN A 211 -5.47 13.92 15.90
CA GLN A 211 -5.60 15.29 15.45
C GLN A 211 -4.80 15.51 14.17
N LYS A 212 -5.29 16.41 13.31
CA LYS A 212 -4.68 16.68 12.00
C LYS A 212 -3.19 17.06 12.09
N ASN A 213 -2.84 17.90 13.07
CA ASN A 213 -1.48 18.39 13.30
C ASN A 213 -0.45 17.27 13.56
N MET A 214 -0.88 16.11 14.07
CA MET A 214 -0.02 14.96 14.32
C MET A 214 0.62 14.42 13.03
N PHE A 215 -0.06 14.62 11.90
CA PHE A 215 0.36 14.08 10.61
C PHE A 215 1.04 15.12 9.71
N SER A 216 1.20 16.37 10.17
CA SER A 216 1.77 17.45 9.34
C SER A 216 3.20 17.11 8.90
N GLU A 217 4.07 16.71 9.82
CA GLU A 217 5.46 16.34 9.48
C GLU A 217 5.50 15.12 8.55
N ALA A 218 4.70 14.09 8.84
CA ALA A 218 4.59 12.90 7.99
C ALA A 218 4.10 13.25 6.57
N PHE A 219 3.21 14.23 6.46
CA PHE A 219 2.70 14.71 5.17
C PHE A 219 3.72 15.60 4.44
N ASP A 220 4.50 16.39 5.16
CA ASP A 220 5.59 17.17 4.58
C ASP A 220 6.62 16.26 3.91
N GLU A 221 6.96 15.10 4.49
CA GLU A 221 7.84 14.10 3.84
C GLU A 221 7.30 13.64 2.48
N LEU A 222 5.99 13.38 2.37
CA LEU A 222 5.36 13.07 1.09
C LEU A 222 5.45 14.25 0.13
N ARG A 223 5.14 15.46 0.61
CA ARG A 223 5.18 16.68 -0.19
C ARG A 223 6.57 16.91 -0.75
N TYR A 224 7.61 16.84 0.08
CA TYR A 224 9.00 16.96 -0.35
C TYR A 224 9.36 15.90 -1.39
N ALA A 225 9.04 14.63 -1.17
CA ALA A 225 9.36 13.56 -2.10
C ALA A 225 8.62 13.63 -3.45
N VAL A 226 7.43 14.26 -3.47
CA VAL A 226 6.69 14.58 -4.69
C VAL A 226 7.38 15.73 -5.42
N LEU A 227 7.64 16.84 -4.72
CA LEU A 227 8.20 18.05 -5.31
C LEU A 227 9.63 17.86 -5.82
N GLU A 228 10.48 17.15 -5.08
CA GLU A 228 11.87 16.87 -5.45
C GLU A 228 11.97 16.12 -6.78
N GLY A 229 11.03 15.20 -7.04
CA GLY A 229 11.02 14.42 -8.28
C GLY A 229 10.29 15.11 -9.44
N CYS A 230 9.76 16.33 -9.24
CA CYS A 230 9.14 17.12 -10.28
C CYS A 230 10.18 17.97 -11.04
N THR A 231 9.87 18.31 -12.29
CA THR A 231 10.62 19.27 -13.08
C THR A 231 9.67 20.23 -13.77
N THR A 232 10.10 21.48 -13.90
CA THR A 232 9.38 22.54 -14.63
C THR A 232 9.89 22.69 -16.06
N LYS A 233 10.93 21.94 -16.45
CA LYS A 233 11.52 21.98 -17.79
C LYS A 233 11.00 20.82 -18.63
N ASN A 234 10.47 21.13 -19.82
CA ASN A 234 10.17 20.11 -20.82
C ASN A 234 11.43 19.30 -21.17
N GLY A 235 11.33 17.98 -21.11
CA GLY A 235 12.44 17.04 -21.30
C GLY A 235 13.45 17.01 -20.14
N GLY A 236 13.13 17.62 -18.99
CA GLY A 236 13.94 17.54 -17.79
C GLY A 236 13.94 16.12 -17.19
N ARG A 237 14.95 15.80 -16.38
CA ARG A 237 14.93 14.56 -15.59
C ARG A 237 13.92 14.73 -14.46
N GLY A 238 12.75 14.09 -14.58
CA GLY A 238 11.72 14.11 -13.54
C GLY A 238 10.32 14.02 -14.14
N PHE A 239 9.31 14.13 -13.27
CA PHE A 239 7.93 14.26 -13.71
C PHE A 239 7.64 15.72 -14.09
N GLU A 240 7.20 15.94 -15.33
CA GLU A 240 6.85 17.28 -15.82
C GLU A 240 5.58 17.77 -15.11
N ARG A 241 5.75 18.71 -14.19
CA ARG A 241 4.65 19.30 -13.42
C ARG A 241 4.41 20.72 -13.91
N ASP A 242 3.20 20.99 -14.40
CA ASP A 242 2.71 22.35 -14.58
C ASP A 242 2.14 22.85 -13.25
N GLU A 243 2.86 23.75 -12.59
CA GLU A 243 2.47 24.30 -11.28
C GLU A 243 1.15 25.09 -11.33
N ARG A 244 0.74 25.59 -12.50
CA ARG A 244 -0.50 26.35 -12.68
C ARG A 244 -1.74 25.45 -12.76
N THR A 245 -1.56 24.21 -13.18
CA THR A 245 -2.66 23.26 -13.41
C THR A 245 -2.64 22.12 -12.40
N MET A 246 -1.46 21.64 -12.00
CA MET A 246 -1.25 20.54 -11.05
C MET A 246 -0.94 21.07 -9.65
N HIS A 247 -1.98 21.19 -8.83
CA HIS A 247 -1.88 21.69 -7.47
C HIS A 247 -1.11 20.74 -6.56
N GLU A 248 -0.45 21.30 -5.53
CA GLU A 248 0.23 20.49 -4.53
C GLU A 248 -0.76 19.58 -3.79
N PRO A 249 -0.35 18.35 -3.43
CA PRO A 249 -1.18 17.48 -2.61
C PRO A 249 -1.52 18.16 -1.28
N ARG A 250 -2.73 17.95 -0.80
CA ARG A 250 -3.18 18.39 0.53
C ARG A 250 -3.75 17.21 1.30
N PHE A 251 -3.84 17.33 2.62
CA PHE A 251 -4.51 16.31 3.42
C PHE A 251 -5.58 16.86 4.36
N THR A 252 -6.54 15.99 4.65
CA THR A 252 -7.56 16.17 5.68
C THR A 252 -7.60 14.95 6.58
N LEU A 253 -8.18 15.12 7.76
CA LEU A 253 -8.50 14.05 8.69
C LEU A 253 -10.01 14.07 8.85
N VAL A 254 -10.68 12.97 8.51
CA VAL A 254 -12.15 12.88 8.46
C VAL A 254 -12.63 11.69 9.25
N ALA A 255 -13.86 11.75 9.77
CA ALA A 255 -14.50 10.59 10.37
C ALA A 255 -15.04 9.65 9.28
N ALA A 256 -15.20 8.37 9.61
CA ALA A 256 -15.77 7.37 8.69
C ALA A 256 -17.17 7.77 8.20
N ALA A 257 -17.96 8.43 9.05
CA ALA A 257 -19.30 8.92 8.72
C ALA A 257 -19.31 10.05 7.69
N ASP A 258 -18.19 10.77 7.55
CA ASP A 258 -18.06 11.92 6.63
C ASP A 258 -17.43 11.51 5.30
N LEU A 259 -17.03 10.25 5.14
CA LEU A 259 -16.54 9.76 3.86
C LEU A 259 -17.67 9.77 2.84
N PRO A 260 -17.40 10.13 1.56
CA PRO A 260 -18.41 10.09 0.52
C PRO A 260 -19.08 8.70 0.47
N PRO A 261 -20.39 8.62 0.17
CA PRO A 261 -21.10 7.34 0.02
C PRO A 261 -20.59 6.46 -1.13
N ILE A 262 -19.53 6.90 -1.84
CA ILE A 262 -18.78 6.18 -2.89
C ILE A 262 -18.22 4.83 -2.40
N LEU A 263 -18.26 4.59 -1.08
CA LEU A 263 -17.71 3.42 -0.41
C LEU A 263 -18.77 2.36 -0.04
N GLY A 264 -20.01 2.57 -0.47
CA GLY A 264 -21.19 1.78 -0.09
C GLY A 264 -21.75 0.82 -1.15
N GLU A 265 -21.12 0.67 -2.32
CA GLU A 265 -21.49 -0.34 -3.34
C GLU A 265 -20.45 -1.46 -3.48
#